data_AF-A0A176YDK6-F1
#
_entry.id   AF-A0A176YDK6-F1
#
_cell.length_a   1.000
_cell.length_b   1.000
_cell.length_c   1.000
_cell.angle_alpha   90.00
_cell.angle_beta   90.00
_cell.angle_gamma   90.00
#
_symmetry.space_group_name_H-M   'P 1'
#
loop_
_entity.id
_entity.type
_entity.pdbx_description
1 polymer ?
#
loop_
_entity_poly.entity_id
_entity_poly.type
_entity_poly.pdbx_seq_one_letter_code
_entity_poly.pdbx_strand_id
1 'polypeptide(L)'
;MDTHNVGGLLRTGWPRWEPPFVRRWETADIAVLVFVYRGETLIAKKIGLLQTKRLYPDNNDVEDDEDEFELFAGMNRFIRREDKQAIGALHLHFSFSEDSVYGAMRAGSRQIQVIDALNRDFGKAVYYLFYNPHEIPVSISYPIKERIRLDRPAIGCRVLDADEVHQALTGLKGGDSPTYTTLTQAASASNWRLEAWAADLLLTCQVGEQFDASREERVRYFLERRTGPIGAALAVSITLPDG
;
A
#
# COMPACT_ATOMS: atom_id res chain seq x y z
N MET A 1 -18.71 -3.73 15.64
CA MET A 1 -17.39 -3.13 15.84
C MET A 1 -16.79 -3.10 14.47
N ASP A 2 -16.78 -1.92 13.86
CA ASP A 2 -16.56 -1.74 12.44
C ASP A 2 -15.06 -1.80 12.15
N THR A 3 -14.58 -2.99 11.79
CA THR A 3 -13.29 -3.15 11.14
C THR A 3 -13.44 -2.60 9.72
N HIS A 4 -13.02 -1.35 9.54
CA HIS A 4 -12.73 -0.84 8.20
C HIS A 4 -11.55 -1.64 7.64
N ASN A 5 -11.87 -2.53 6.69
CA ASN A 5 -10.87 -3.11 5.79
C ASN A 5 -10.27 -1.97 4.97
N VAL A 6 -9.15 -1.43 5.42
CA VAL A 6 -8.20 -0.74 4.55
C VAL A 6 -7.65 -1.84 3.63
N GLY A 7 -8.00 -1.76 2.35
CA GLY A 7 -7.85 -2.83 1.35
C GLY A 7 -6.48 -3.49 1.31
N GLY A 8 -6.49 -4.80 1.04
CA GLY A 8 -5.29 -5.63 0.92
C GLY A 8 -5.51 -7.13 1.16
N LEU A 9 -6.74 -7.58 1.45
CA LEU A 9 -7.06 -8.99 1.64
C LEU A 9 -7.91 -9.49 0.47
N LEU A 10 -7.26 -9.99 -0.59
CA LEU A 10 -7.84 -10.97 -1.52
C LEU A 10 -6.75 -11.56 -2.42
N ARG A 11 -6.68 -12.91 -2.46
CA ARG A 11 -5.93 -13.63 -3.48
C ARG A 11 -6.60 -14.96 -3.81
N THR A 12 -7.69 -15.02 -4.58
CA THR A 12 -7.98 -16.23 -5.39
C THR A 12 -8.81 -16.02 -6.68
N GLY A 13 -8.63 -16.93 -7.65
CA GLY A 13 -9.72 -17.57 -8.42
C GLY A 13 -10.20 -16.95 -9.76
N TRP A 14 -10.24 -17.77 -10.82
CA TRP A 14 -10.56 -17.41 -12.22
C TRP A 14 -12.07 -17.37 -12.58
N PRO A 15 -12.53 -16.52 -13.53
CA PRO A 15 -13.74 -16.75 -14.31
C PRO A 15 -13.48 -17.77 -15.44
N ARG A 16 -14.45 -18.65 -15.71
CA ARG A 16 -14.35 -19.85 -16.58
C ARG A 16 -14.21 -19.57 -18.10
N TRP A 17 -13.91 -18.35 -18.51
CA TRP A 17 -13.88 -17.94 -19.93
C TRP A 17 -12.65 -17.11 -20.35
N GLU A 18 -11.62 -16.97 -19.50
CA GLU A 18 -10.35 -16.33 -19.87
C GLU A 18 -9.16 -17.33 -19.96
N PRO A 19 -8.22 -17.16 -20.91
CA PRO A 19 -7.09 -18.09 -21.12
C PRO A 19 -5.96 -17.96 -20.05
N PRO A 20 -5.24 -19.06 -19.74
CA PRO A 20 -4.52 -19.30 -18.48
C PRO A 20 -3.21 -18.52 -18.19
N PHE A 21 -2.76 -17.56 -19.03
CA PHE A 21 -1.36 -17.11 -19.00
C PHE A 21 -1.04 -15.68 -18.54
N VAL A 22 -1.99 -14.85 -18.10
CA VAL A 22 -1.66 -13.49 -17.63
C VAL A 22 -2.14 -13.24 -16.20
N ARG A 23 -1.33 -13.64 -15.22
CA ARG A 23 -1.51 -13.21 -13.81
C ARG A 23 -1.49 -11.67 -13.75
N ARG A 24 -2.62 -11.06 -13.43
CA ARG A 24 -2.74 -9.60 -13.18
C ARG A 24 -2.44 -9.37 -11.69
N TRP A 25 -1.32 -8.71 -11.41
CA TRP A 25 -0.87 -8.43 -10.04
C TRP A 25 -1.27 -7.02 -9.61
N GLU A 26 -1.57 -6.88 -8.33
CA GLU A 26 -1.82 -5.59 -7.67
C GLU A 26 -0.51 -4.79 -7.64
N THR A 27 -0.45 -3.73 -8.44
CA THR A 27 0.78 -2.92 -8.66
C THR A 27 0.76 -1.62 -7.84
N ALA A 28 -0.40 -1.28 -7.26
CA ALA A 28 -0.64 -0.12 -6.41
C ALA A 28 -2.03 -0.23 -5.75
N ASP A 29 -2.17 0.15 -4.50
CA ASP A 29 -3.43 0.10 -3.75
C ASP A 29 -4.10 1.49 -3.67
N ILE A 30 -3.32 2.56 -3.84
CA ILE A 30 -3.82 3.94 -3.82
C ILE A 30 -3.30 4.70 -5.06
N ALA A 31 -4.15 5.49 -5.69
CA ALA A 31 -3.77 6.44 -6.73
C ALA A 31 -4.02 7.88 -6.29
N VAL A 32 -3.09 8.78 -6.61
CA VAL A 32 -3.22 10.23 -6.46
C VAL A 32 -3.07 10.88 -7.82
N LEU A 33 -4.17 11.45 -8.33
CA LEU A 33 -4.23 12.16 -9.60
C LEU A 33 -4.19 13.66 -9.33
N VAL A 34 -3.31 14.37 -10.03
CA VAL A 34 -3.16 15.82 -9.93
C VAL A 34 -3.50 16.43 -11.27
N PHE A 35 -4.43 17.38 -11.27
CA PHE A 35 -4.89 18.13 -12.44
C PHE A 35 -4.57 19.61 -12.22
N VAL A 36 -3.84 20.22 -13.16
CA VAL A 36 -3.47 21.62 -13.09
C VAL A 36 -4.22 22.40 -14.16
N TYR A 37 -4.96 23.42 -13.74
CA TYR A 37 -5.73 24.31 -14.58
C TYR A 37 -5.13 25.71 -14.59
N ARG A 38 -5.28 26.41 -15.71
CA ARG A 38 -5.16 27.87 -15.80
C ARG A 38 -6.49 28.41 -16.31
N GLY A 39 -7.17 29.20 -15.47
CA GLY A 39 -8.59 29.47 -15.66
C GLY A 39 -9.37 28.16 -15.78
N GLU A 40 -10.09 27.99 -16.89
CA GLU A 40 -10.89 26.79 -17.21
C GLU A 40 -10.10 25.72 -18.01
N THR A 41 -8.86 26.02 -18.39
CA THR A 41 -8.09 25.13 -19.28
C THR A 41 -7.21 24.19 -18.47
N LEU A 42 -7.36 22.88 -18.68
CA LEU A 42 -6.44 21.87 -18.15
C LEU A 42 -5.10 21.96 -18.88
N ILE A 43 -4.04 22.28 -18.16
CA ILE A 43 -2.69 22.47 -18.74
C ILE A 43 -1.73 21.33 -18.39
N ALA A 44 -1.98 20.56 -17.34
CA ALA A 44 -1.17 19.39 -16.99
C ALA A 44 -1.95 18.36 -16.16
N LYS A 45 -1.52 17.09 -16.28
CA LYS A 45 -1.99 15.98 -15.46
C LYS A 45 -0.82 15.17 -14.97
N LYS A 46 -0.92 14.64 -13.75
CA LYS A 46 0.11 13.83 -13.13
C LYS A 46 -0.49 12.75 -12.26
N ILE A 47 0.24 11.65 -12.09
CA ILE A 47 -0.17 10.55 -11.22
C ILE A 47 0.98 10.11 -10.30
N GLY A 48 0.63 9.84 -9.05
CA GLY A 48 1.44 9.08 -8.11
C GLY A 48 0.65 7.84 -7.66
N LEU A 49 1.33 6.71 -7.54
CA LEU A 49 0.75 5.43 -7.14
C LEU A 49 1.45 4.92 -5.89
N LEU A 50 0.68 4.43 -4.92
CA LEU A 50 1.21 3.84 -3.69
C LEU A 50 0.80 2.37 -3.59
N GLN A 51 1.79 1.49 -3.56
CA GLN A 51 1.61 0.10 -3.13
C GLN A 51 1.80 0.01 -1.63
N THR A 52 0.77 -0.41 -0.91
CA THR A 52 0.82 -0.47 0.55
C THR A 52 1.40 -1.78 1.05
N LYS A 53 2.07 -1.70 2.20
CA LYS A 53 2.58 -2.84 2.98
C LYS A 53 2.46 -2.53 4.46
N ARG A 54 2.11 -3.53 5.26
CA ARG A 54 1.98 -3.42 6.72
C ARG A 54 3.14 -4.11 7.41
N LEU A 55 3.66 -3.52 8.49
CA LEU A 55 4.60 -4.17 9.38
C LEU A 55 3.87 -5.21 10.26
N TYR A 56 4.40 -6.43 10.33
CA TYR A 56 3.81 -7.52 11.09
C TYR A 56 4.39 -7.51 12.51
N PRO A 57 3.58 -7.77 13.54
CA PRO A 57 4.05 -7.84 14.92
C PRO A 57 4.88 -9.10 15.15
N ASP A 58 5.89 -9.02 16.03
CA ASP A 58 6.87 -10.08 16.27
C ASP A 58 6.27 -11.37 16.82
N ASN A 59 5.16 -11.25 17.54
CA ASN A 59 4.47 -12.38 18.14
C ASN A 59 3.55 -13.14 17.16
N ASN A 60 3.48 -12.73 15.88
CA ASN A 60 2.65 -13.39 14.85
C ASN A 60 1.19 -13.64 15.28
N ASP A 61 0.65 -12.83 16.21
CA ASP A 61 -0.76 -12.87 16.63
C ASP A 61 -1.69 -12.27 15.55
N VAL A 62 -1.28 -12.32 14.28
CA VAL A 62 -2.08 -12.00 13.12
C VAL A 62 -2.60 -13.34 12.59
N GLU A 63 -3.91 -13.53 12.65
CA GLU A 63 -4.55 -14.64 11.92
C GLU A 63 -4.28 -14.43 10.42
N ASP A 64 -3.46 -15.29 9.83
CA ASP A 64 -3.45 -15.47 8.38
C ASP A 64 -4.75 -16.18 8.02
N ASP A 65 -5.50 -15.66 7.04
CA ASP A 65 -6.72 -16.29 6.51
C ASP A 65 -6.31 -17.59 5.76
N GLU A 66 -5.97 -18.65 6.51
CA GLU A 66 -5.59 -19.97 5.97
C GLU A 66 -6.81 -20.85 5.63
N ASP A 67 -8.04 -20.38 5.84
CA ASP A 67 -9.22 -21.17 5.54
C ASP A 67 -9.57 -21.16 4.05
N GLU A 68 -9.32 -22.31 3.41
CA GLU A 68 -9.78 -22.68 2.09
C GLU A 68 -11.27 -22.29 1.89
N PHE A 69 -11.54 -21.60 0.77
CA PHE A 69 -12.83 -21.12 0.25
C PHE A 69 -13.30 -19.72 0.72
N GLU A 70 -12.78 -18.72 0.00
CA GLU A 70 -13.27 -17.33 -0.12
C GLU A 70 -14.71 -17.24 -0.70
N LEU A 71 -15.73 -17.72 0.02
CA LEU A 71 -17.14 -17.39 -0.22
C LEU A 71 -17.83 -16.76 1.02
N PHE A 72 -17.04 -16.45 2.06
CA PHE A 72 -17.54 -16.05 3.37
C PHE A 72 -17.10 -14.65 3.82
N ALA A 73 -16.53 -13.83 2.94
CA ALA A 73 -16.17 -12.45 3.23
C ALA A 73 -17.38 -11.49 3.17
N GLY A 74 -17.25 -10.32 3.81
CA GLY A 74 -18.27 -9.26 3.82
C GLY A 74 -19.49 -9.58 4.69
N MET A 75 -20.70 -9.23 4.24
CA MET A 75 -21.95 -9.47 4.98
C MET A 75 -22.18 -10.94 5.34
N ASN A 76 -21.59 -11.90 4.61
CA ASN A 76 -21.72 -13.32 4.90
C ASN A 76 -21.08 -13.73 6.24
N ARG A 77 -19.98 -13.07 6.66
CA ARG A 77 -19.35 -13.31 7.96
C ARG A 77 -20.24 -12.83 9.12
N PHE A 78 -21.13 -11.86 8.88
CA PHE A 78 -22.09 -11.43 9.90
C PHE A 78 -23.23 -12.44 10.12
N ILE A 79 -23.59 -13.19 9.07
CA ILE A 79 -24.72 -14.11 9.07
C ILE A 79 -24.33 -15.46 9.70
N ARG A 80 -23.08 -15.89 9.57
CA ARG A 80 -22.58 -17.16 10.11
C ARG A 80 -21.72 -16.92 11.35
N ARG A 81 -22.35 -16.93 12.53
CA ARG A 81 -21.70 -16.78 13.86
C ARG A 81 -21.45 -18.14 14.53
N GLU A 82 -20.97 -19.11 13.78
CA GLU A 82 -20.84 -20.49 14.29
C GLU A 82 -19.47 -20.77 14.94
N ASP A 83 -18.52 -19.83 14.88
CA ASP A 83 -17.22 -19.96 15.54
C ASP A 83 -17.20 -19.46 16.99
N LYS A 84 -16.17 -19.90 17.72
CA LYS A 84 -15.89 -19.59 19.13
C LYS A 84 -16.17 -18.10 19.43
N GLN A 85 -16.88 -17.83 20.52
CA GLN A 85 -17.17 -16.46 20.95
C GLN A 85 -15.91 -15.59 20.93
N ALA A 86 -16.04 -14.41 20.30
CA ALA A 86 -15.00 -13.40 20.09
C ALA A 86 -14.25 -12.95 21.35
N ILE A 87 -14.64 -13.40 22.56
CA ILE A 87 -14.02 -13.06 23.84
C ILE A 87 -12.57 -13.55 23.93
N GLY A 88 -12.24 -14.69 23.33
CA GLY A 88 -10.84 -15.15 23.24
C GLY A 88 -9.97 -14.25 22.34
N ALA A 89 -10.57 -13.64 21.31
CA ALA A 89 -9.93 -12.68 20.42
C ALA A 89 -9.87 -11.24 21.00
N LEU A 90 -10.39 -11.02 22.21
CA LEU A 90 -10.41 -9.67 22.81
C LEU A 90 -9.08 -9.27 23.45
N HIS A 91 -8.19 -10.21 23.76
CA HIS A 91 -6.91 -9.94 24.44
C HIS A 91 -5.71 -10.18 23.54
N LEU A 92 -5.65 -9.42 22.44
CA LEU A 92 -4.48 -9.43 21.56
C LEU A 92 -3.39 -8.55 22.16
N HIS A 93 -2.17 -9.07 22.14
CA HIS A 93 -0.98 -8.29 22.39
C HIS A 93 -0.29 -8.14 21.04
N PHE A 94 0.27 -6.97 20.74
CA PHE A 94 1.06 -6.76 19.54
C PHE A 94 2.35 -6.10 19.95
N SER A 95 3.47 -6.71 19.58
CA SER A 95 4.80 -6.15 19.84
C SER A 95 5.50 -5.92 18.52
N PHE A 96 6.08 -4.73 18.37
CA PHE A 96 6.84 -4.33 17.19
C PHE A 96 8.24 -3.92 17.62
N SER A 97 9.22 -4.42 16.88
CA SER A 97 10.63 -4.11 17.04
C SER A 97 11.26 -3.74 15.71
N GLU A 98 12.54 -3.41 15.75
CA GLU A 98 13.36 -3.18 14.56
C GLU A 98 13.48 -4.42 13.64
N ASP A 99 13.28 -5.61 14.23
CA ASP A 99 13.33 -6.90 13.55
C ASP A 99 11.97 -7.34 12.98
N SER A 100 10.89 -6.62 13.28
CA SER A 100 9.57 -6.87 12.71
C SER A 100 9.62 -6.82 11.17
N VAL A 101 8.83 -7.70 10.52
CA VAL A 101 8.92 -7.94 9.07
C VAL A 101 7.74 -7.38 8.30
N TYR A 102 7.97 -7.02 7.03
CA TYR A 102 6.90 -6.77 6.07
C TYR A 102 6.50 -8.06 5.36
N GLY A 103 5.77 -8.96 6.04
CA GLY A 103 5.52 -10.34 5.58
C GLY A 103 4.82 -10.49 4.22
N ALA A 104 4.06 -9.47 3.81
CA ALA A 104 3.41 -9.40 2.50
C ALA A 104 4.35 -8.96 1.34
N MET A 105 5.65 -8.82 1.61
CA MET A 105 6.69 -8.45 0.65
C MET A 105 7.80 -9.50 0.71
N ARG A 106 8.17 -10.06 -0.45
CA ARG A 106 9.19 -11.10 -0.52
C ARG A 106 10.22 -10.80 -1.59
N ALA A 107 11.48 -11.06 -1.28
CA ALA A 107 12.59 -11.01 -2.23
C ALA A 107 12.34 -11.97 -3.39
N GLY A 108 12.55 -11.50 -4.62
CA GLY A 108 12.29 -12.25 -5.85
C GLY A 108 10.81 -12.42 -6.21
N SER A 109 9.89 -11.71 -5.52
CA SER A 109 8.47 -11.78 -5.87
C SER A 109 8.19 -11.19 -7.25
N ARG A 110 7.17 -11.74 -7.93
CA ARG A 110 6.72 -11.22 -9.23
C ARG A 110 6.14 -9.81 -9.14
N GLN A 111 5.64 -9.39 -7.97
CA GLN A 111 5.14 -8.03 -7.77
C GLN A 111 6.22 -6.98 -8.05
N ILE A 112 7.45 -7.20 -7.56
CA ILE A 112 8.62 -6.36 -7.82
C ILE A 112 8.84 -6.19 -9.32
N GLN A 113 8.90 -7.30 -10.06
CA GLN A 113 9.13 -7.30 -11.50
C GLN A 113 8.04 -6.55 -12.29
N VAL A 114 6.79 -6.64 -11.82
CA VAL A 114 5.65 -5.93 -12.42
C VAL A 114 5.74 -4.43 -12.16
N ILE A 115 6.10 -4.03 -10.93
CA ILE A 115 6.32 -2.62 -10.58
C ILE A 115 7.51 -2.04 -11.35
N ASP A 116 8.62 -2.76 -11.45
CA ASP A 116 9.78 -2.36 -12.25
C ASP A 116 9.43 -2.17 -13.72
N ALA A 117 8.67 -3.11 -14.29
CA ALA A 117 8.21 -3.00 -15.67
C ALA A 117 7.32 -1.78 -15.87
N LEU A 118 6.39 -1.52 -14.93
CA LEU A 118 5.53 -0.35 -14.98
C LEU A 118 6.35 0.94 -14.90
N ASN A 119 7.22 1.09 -13.90
CA ASN A 119 8.01 2.30 -13.73
C ASN A 119 8.95 2.56 -14.91
N ARG A 120 9.49 1.51 -15.52
CA ARG A 120 10.30 1.63 -16.75
C ARG A 120 9.47 2.06 -17.96
N ASP A 121 8.30 1.44 -18.16
CA ASP A 121 7.52 1.61 -19.40
C ASP A 121 6.59 2.84 -19.37
N PHE A 122 6.19 3.28 -18.17
CA PHE A 122 5.30 4.42 -17.95
C PHE A 122 6.03 5.64 -17.38
N GLY A 123 7.14 5.44 -16.68
CA GLY A 123 7.82 6.46 -15.90
C GLY A 123 7.61 6.28 -14.40
N LYS A 124 8.32 7.06 -13.59
CA LYS A 124 8.48 6.80 -12.16
C LYS A 124 7.25 7.22 -11.38
N ALA A 125 6.26 6.32 -11.32
CA ALA A 125 4.93 6.58 -10.78
C ALA A 125 4.62 5.81 -9.49
N VAL A 126 5.21 4.62 -9.30
CA VAL A 126 4.90 3.73 -8.18
C VAL A 126 5.91 3.88 -7.05
N TYR A 127 5.38 4.05 -5.84
CA TYR A 127 6.07 4.14 -4.56
C TYR A 127 5.46 3.13 -3.58
N TYR A 128 6.15 2.82 -2.49
CA TYR A 128 5.59 1.98 -1.43
C TYR A 128 5.12 2.82 -0.25
N LEU A 129 3.92 2.54 0.28
CA LEU A 129 3.43 3.10 1.54
C LEU A 129 3.49 2.02 2.64
N PHE A 130 4.37 2.21 3.61
CA PHE A 130 4.53 1.33 4.75
C PHE A 130 3.74 1.83 5.95
N TYR A 131 2.79 1.01 6.40
CA TYR A 131 2.06 1.20 7.65
C TYR A 131 2.89 0.66 8.81
N ASN A 132 3.42 1.57 9.62
CA ASN A 132 4.17 1.28 10.83
C ASN A 132 3.43 1.82 12.06
N PRO A 133 3.71 1.30 13.26
CA PRO A 133 3.30 1.96 14.49
C PRO A 133 3.89 3.38 14.59
N HIS A 134 3.38 4.13 15.56
CA HIS A 134 3.80 5.51 15.80
C HIS A 134 5.25 5.63 16.29
N GLU A 135 5.76 4.58 16.94
CA GLU A 135 7.14 4.41 17.39
C GLU A 135 7.51 2.92 17.41
N ILE A 136 8.80 2.63 17.44
CA ILE A 136 9.39 1.30 17.57
C ILE A 136 10.61 1.46 18.49
N PRO A 137 10.82 0.56 19.48
CA PRO A 137 9.93 -0.55 19.83
C PRO A 137 8.63 -0.07 20.47
N VAL A 138 7.54 -0.80 20.26
CA VAL A 138 6.24 -0.53 20.91
C VAL A 138 5.48 -1.80 21.17
N SER A 139 4.64 -1.79 22.20
CA SER A 139 3.72 -2.87 22.48
C SER A 139 2.32 -2.35 22.81
N ILE A 140 1.29 -3.00 22.25
CA ILE A 140 -0.11 -2.58 22.35
C ILE A 140 -0.95 -3.78 22.75
N SER A 141 -1.74 -3.63 23.81
CA SER A 141 -2.69 -4.66 24.24
C SER A 141 -4.13 -4.20 23.99
N TYR A 142 -4.92 -5.10 23.41
CA TYR A 142 -6.35 -4.95 23.21
C TYR A 142 -7.14 -5.66 24.34
N PRO A 143 -8.36 -5.18 24.69
CA PRO A 143 -8.93 -3.92 24.24
C PRO A 143 -8.15 -2.73 24.81
N ILE A 144 -8.02 -1.66 24.02
CA ILE A 144 -7.36 -0.44 24.47
C ILE A 144 -8.16 0.16 25.62
N LYS A 145 -7.51 0.37 26.77
CA LYS A 145 -8.16 0.90 27.99
C LYS A 145 -8.35 2.42 27.95
N GLU A 146 -7.50 3.13 27.24
CA GLU A 146 -7.44 4.59 27.22
C GLU A 146 -7.21 5.12 25.80
N ARG A 147 -7.82 6.26 25.49
CA ARG A 147 -7.60 6.91 24.19
C ARG A 147 -6.14 7.35 24.07
N ILE A 148 -5.44 6.83 23.08
CA ILE A 148 -4.09 7.27 22.73
C ILE A 148 -4.20 8.49 21.80
N ARG A 149 -3.55 9.60 22.17
CA ARG A 149 -3.43 10.79 21.32
C ARG A 149 -1.98 10.91 20.83
N LEU A 150 -1.82 11.02 19.53
CA LEU A 150 -0.52 11.13 18.87
C LEU A 150 -0.54 12.36 17.97
N ASP A 151 0.16 13.42 18.36
CA ASP A 151 0.21 14.65 17.56
C ASP A 151 1.36 14.63 16.54
N ARG A 152 2.48 13.97 16.84
CA ARG A 152 3.67 13.85 15.98
C ARG A 152 4.31 12.47 16.12
N PRO A 153 3.84 11.44 15.40
CA PRO A 153 4.45 10.11 15.48
C PRO A 153 5.93 10.18 15.07
N ALA A 154 6.78 9.47 15.78
CA ALA A 154 8.20 9.36 15.46
C ALA A 154 8.40 8.62 14.13
N ILE A 155 7.63 7.55 13.92
CA ILE A 155 7.67 6.70 12.73
C ILE A 155 6.39 6.89 11.92
N GLY A 156 5.29 6.19 12.24
CA GLY A 156 4.03 6.26 11.50
C GLY A 156 4.14 5.80 10.05
N CYS A 157 3.21 6.25 9.20
CA CYS A 157 3.18 5.91 7.79
C CYS A 157 4.37 6.50 7.04
N ARG A 158 5.09 5.67 6.29
CA ARG A 158 6.26 6.07 5.50
C ARG A 158 6.09 5.72 4.04
N VAL A 159 6.40 6.67 3.17
CA VAL A 159 6.50 6.40 1.73
C VAL A 159 7.96 6.15 1.42
N LEU A 160 8.27 5.12 0.63
CA LEU A 160 9.60 4.83 0.10
C LEU A 160 9.55 4.72 -1.42
N ASP A 161 10.67 5.05 -2.04
CA ASP A 161 10.89 4.89 -3.47
C ASP A 161 10.96 3.41 -3.84
N ALA A 162 10.30 3.02 -4.93
CA ALA A 162 10.28 1.63 -5.36
C ALA A 162 11.68 1.10 -5.69
N ASP A 163 12.55 1.92 -6.30
CA ASP A 163 13.89 1.47 -6.69
C ASP A 163 14.74 1.15 -5.45
N GLU A 164 14.66 1.98 -4.41
CA GLU A 164 15.39 1.75 -3.15
C GLU A 164 14.86 0.52 -2.40
N VAL A 165 13.53 0.34 -2.36
CA VAL A 165 12.92 -0.86 -1.77
C VAL A 165 13.34 -2.11 -2.53
N HIS A 166 13.31 -2.08 -3.86
CA HIS A 166 13.69 -3.22 -4.68
C HIS A 166 15.18 -3.53 -4.53
N GLN A 167 16.04 -2.51 -4.48
CA GLN A 167 17.45 -2.68 -4.19
C GLN A 167 17.67 -3.35 -2.83
N ALA A 168 16.97 -2.91 -1.78
CA ALA A 168 17.03 -3.55 -0.47
C ALA A 168 16.68 -5.05 -0.53
N LEU A 169 15.66 -5.40 -1.32
CA LEU A 169 15.21 -6.78 -1.50
C LEU A 169 16.20 -7.65 -2.30
N THR A 170 17.02 -7.06 -3.17
CA THR A 170 18.06 -7.83 -3.89
C THR A 170 19.17 -8.33 -2.97
N GLY A 171 19.39 -7.67 -1.82
CA GLY A 171 20.34 -8.09 -0.80
C GLY A 171 19.85 -9.26 0.07
N LEU A 172 18.59 -9.66 -0.06
CA LEU A 172 17.98 -10.74 0.71
C LEU A 172 17.99 -12.06 -0.05
N LYS A 173 17.91 -13.18 0.69
CA LYS A 173 17.71 -14.49 0.08
C LYS A 173 16.29 -14.57 -0.50
N GLY A 174 16.15 -15.24 -1.64
CA GLY A 174 14.85 -15.38 -2.32
C GLY A 174 13.79 -15.98 -1.40
N GLY A 175 12.62 -15.33 -1.34
CA GLY A 175 11.51 -15.69 -0.46
C GLY A 175 11.49 -15.00 0.90
N ASP A 176 12.62 -14.44 1.34
CA ASP A 176 12.71 -13.72 2.62
C ASP A 176 11.94 -12.38 2.55
N SER A 177 11.45 -11.95 3.71
CA SER A 177 10.77 -10.67 3.89
C SER A 177 11.73 -9.67 4.53
N PRO A 178 11.72 -8.39 4.14
CA PRO A 178 12.59 -7.39 4.75
C PRO A 178 12.07 -7.02 6.15
N THR A 179 13.00 -6.71 7.06
CA THR A 179 12.66 -6.12 8.36
C THR A 179 12.47 -4.61 8.24
N TYR A 180 11.90 -3.99 9.28
CA TYR A 180 11.86 -2.53 9.42
C TYR A 180 13.25 -1.91 9.26
N THR A 181 14.25 -2.46 9.95
CA THR A 181 15.63 -1.98 9.88
C THR A 181 16.25 -2.15 8.49
N THR A 182 16.02 -3.29 7.83
CA THR A 182 16.51 -3.51 6.46
C THR A 182 16.03 -2.40 5.51
N LEU A 183 14.73 -2.09 5.51
CA LEU A 183 14.19 -1.06 4.61
C LEU A 183 14.60 0.35 5.00
N THR A 184 14.57 0.70 6.28
CA THR A 184 14.88 2.07 6.71
C THR A 184 16.34 2.45 6.52
N GLN A 185 17.26 1.48 6.60
CA GLN A 185 18.66 1.69 6.29
C GLN A 185 18.90 1.79 4.77
N ALA A 186 18.32 0.87 4.00
CA ALA A 186 18.55 0.79 2.55
C ALA A 186 17.85 1.91 1.76
N ALA A 187 16.68 2.37 2.21
CA ALA A 187 15.87 3.40 1.56
C ALA A 187 15.86 4.71 2.38
N SER A 188 17.02 5.06 2.95
CA SER A 188 17.14 6.23 3.84
C SER A 188 16.90 7.56 3.11
N ALA A 189 17.16 7.63 1.79
CA ALA A 189 16.94 8.85 1.02
C ALA A 189 15.46 9.11 0.74
N SER A 190 14.64 8.06 0.63
CA SER A 190 13.21 8.17 0.36
C SER A 190 12.29 7.97 1.56
N ASN A 191 12.78 7.95 2.81
CA ASN A 191 11.98 7.70 4.02
C ASN A 191 11.07 8.87 4.47
N TRP A 192 10.20 9.31 3.56
CA TRP A 192 9.31 10.43 3.76
C TRP A 192 8.10 10.06 4.59
N ARG A 193 7.58 11.02 5.35
CA ARG A 193 6.22 10.91 5.87
C ARG A 193 5.22 11.01 4.71
N LEU A 194 4.08 10.35 4.82
CA LEU A 194 3.06 10.37 3.77
C LEU A 194 2.64 11.79 3.40
N GLU A 195 2.45 12.66 4.39
CA GLU A 195 2.08 14.07 4.18
C GLU A 195 3.16 14.84 3.41
N ALA A 196 4.45 14.59 3.70
CA ALA A 196 5.56 15.24 3.01
C ALA A 196 5.68 14.73 1.57
N TRP A 197 5.55 13.43 1.34
CA TRP A 197 5.53 12.87 -0.01
C TRP A 197 4.38 13.46 -0.84
N ALA A 198 3.18 13.56 -0.27
CA ALA A 198 2.03 14.11 -0.98
C ALA A 198 2.19 15.62 -1.23
N ALA A 199 2.36 16.43 -0.18
CA ALA A 199 2.33 17.88 -0.28
C ALA A 199 3.62 18.47 -0.85
N ASP A 200 4.78 18.01 -0.37
CA ASP A 200 6.07 18.64 -0.66
C ASP A 200 6.81 18.01 -1.84
N LEU A 201 6.43 16.79 -2.26
CA LEU A 201 7.07 16.11 -3.37
C LEU A 201 6.12 15.94 -4.57
N LEU A 202 4.94 15.35 -4.36
CA LEU A 202 4.03 15.04 -5.45
C LEU A 202 3.43 16.32 -6.04
N LEU A 203 2.85 17.18 -5.19
CA LEU A 203 2.21 18.43 -5.63
C LEU A 203 3.21 19.48 -6.15
N THR A 204 4.45 19.49 -5.65
CA THR A 204 5.51 20.41 -6.15
C THR A 204 6.32 19.81 -7.31
N CYS A 205 5.81 18.77 -7.95
CA CYS A 205 6.41 18.18 -9.15
C CYS A 205 7.77 17.45 -8.98
N GLN A 206 8.18 17.07 -7.77
CA GLN A 206 9.44 16.35 -7.54
C GLN A 206 9.35 14.84 -7.77
N VAL A 207 8.19 14.21 -7.51
CA VAL A 207 7.99 12.74 -7.62
C VAL A 207 6.68 12.41 -8.32
N GLY A 208 6.55 11.26 -8.98
CA GLY A 208 5.36 10.89 -9.78
C GLY A 208 5.46 11.31 -11.24
N GLU A 209 4.55 10.83 -12.08
CA GLU A 209 4.71 10.86 -13.53
C GLU A 209 3.64 11.74 -14.21
N GLN A 210 4.09 12.68 -15.05
CA GLN A 210 3.19 13.47 -15.90
C GLN A 210 2.66 12.61 -17.04
N PHE A 211 1.40 12.81 -17.43
CA PHE A 211 0.82 12.11 -18.56
C PHE A 211 -0.12 12.99 -19.37
N ASP A 212 -0.27 12.66 -20.64
CA ASP A 212 -1.17 13.32 -21.59
C ASP A 212 -2.17 12.32 -22.19
N ALA A 213 -2.92 12.77 -23.20
CA ALA A 213 -3.90 11.94 -23.90
C ALA A 213 -3.29 10.66 -24.52
N SER A 214 -2.00 10.67 -24.91
CA SER A 214 -1.34 9.48 -25.48
C SER A 214 -1.15 8.36 -24.46
N ARG A 215 -1.17 8.69 -23.16
CA ARG A 215 -0.96 7.77 -22.05
C ARG A 215 -2.22 7.54 -21.21
N GLU A 216 -3.34 8.18 -21.55
CA GLU A 216 -4.60 8.06 -20.80
C GLU A 216 -5.12 6.63 -20.73
N GLU A 217 -5.04 5.86 -21.82
CA GLU A 217 -5.49 4.46 -21.80
C GLU A 217 -4.66 3.61 -20.84
N ARG A 218 -3.37 3.92 -20.67
CA ARG A 218 -2.50 3.22 -19.71
C ARG A 218 -2.87 3.59 -18.27
N VAL A 219 -3.09 4.87 -18.00
CA VAL A 219 -3.57 5.35 -16.70
C VAL A 219 -4.91 4.71 -16.36
N ARG A 220 -5.84 4.74 -17.31
CA ARG A 220 -7.15 4.11 -17.20
C ARG A 220 -7.04 2.59 -16.96
N TYR A 221 -6.13 1.92 -17.66
CA TYR A 221 -5.84 0.51 -17.40
C TYR A 221 -5.38 0.27 -15.95
N PHE A 222 -4.51 1.14 -15.40
CA PHE A 222 -4.06 1.03 -14.01
C PHE A 222 -5.17 1.27 -13.00
N LEU A 223 -6.08 2.23 -13.26
CA LEU A 223 -7.17 2.61 -12.37
C LEU A 223 -8.37 1.65 -12.44
N GLU A 224 -8.71 1.15 -13.64
CA GLU A 224 -10.01 0.49 -13.90
C GLU A 224 -9.92 -1.01 -14.21
N ARG A 225 -8.77 -1.53 -14.70
CA ARG A 225 -8.69 -2.87 -15.32
C ARG A 225 -7.79 -3.85 -14.56
N ARG A 226 -7.99 -3.93 -13.24
CA ARG A 226 -7.36 -4.91 -12.36
C ARG A 226 -8.37 -5.94 -11.83
N THR A 227 -7.88 -7.10 -11.40
CA THR A 227 -8.68 -8.15 -10.73
C THR A 227 -9.18 -7.73 -9.35
N GLY A 228 -8.68 -6.61 -8.81
CA GLY A 228 -9.28 -5.83 -7.72
C GLY A 228 -9.11 -4.34 -8.00
N PRO A 229 -10.11 -3.48 -7.73
CA PRO A 229 -9.99 -2.04 -7.93
C PRO A 229 -8.90 -1.46 -7.03
N ILE A 230 -8.32 -0.31 -7.42
CA ILE A 230 -7.52 0.48 -6.49
C ILE A 230 -8.37 0.72 -5.24
N GLY A 231 -7.84 0.34 -4.07
CA GLY A 231 -8.54 0.45 -2.80
C GLY A 231 -8.99 1.88 -2.49
N ALA A 232 -8.26 2.89 -2.99
CA ALA A 232 -8.65 4.30 -2.94
C ALA A 232 -8.03 5.16 -4.06
N ALA A 233 -8.79 6.13 -4.59
CA ALA A 233 -8.26 7.16 -5.48
C ALA A 233 -8.51 8.56 -4.92
N LEU A 234 -7.51 9.42 -5.00
CA LEU A 234 -7.55 10.82 -4.62
C LEU A 234 -7.34 11.69 -5.86
N ALA A 235 -8.23 12.65 -6.08
CA ALA A 235 -8.08 13.63 -7.14
C ALA A 235 -7.82 15.01 -6.54
N VAL A 236 -6.77 15.67 -7.00
CA VAL A 236 -6.36 17.02 -6.59
C VAL A 236 -6.43 17.94 -7.80
N SER A 237 -7.19 19.02 -7.68
CA SER A 237 -7.28 20.06 -8.71
C SER A 237 -6.62 21.33 -8.22
N ILE A 238 -5.66 21.85 -8.99
CA ILE A 238 -4.94 23.09 -8.71
C ILE A 238 -5.28 24.09 -9.81
N THR A 239 -5.92 25.20 -9.46
CA THR A 239 -6.18 26.29 -10.40
C THR A 239 -5.18 27.41 -10.15
N LEU A 240 -4.33 27.65 -11.15
CA LEU A 240 -3.39 28.76 -11.14
C LEU A 240 -4.11 30.07 -11.50
N PRO A 241 -3.67 31.22 -10.98
CA PRO A 241 -4.20 32.52 -11.39
C PRO A 241 -3.97 32.75 -12.89
N ASP A 242 -4.85 33.54 -13.48
CA ASP A 242 -4.64 34.08 -14.83
C ASP A 242 -3.41 35.00 -14.78
N GLY A 243 -2.46 34.75 -15.67
CA GLY A 243 -1.18 35.48 -15.72
C GLY A 243 -1.30 36.91 -16.23
#